data_AF-A0A7V2RT43-F1
#
_entry.id   AF-A0A7V2RT43-F1
#
_cell.length_a   1.000
_cell.length_b   1.000
_cell.length_c   1.000
_cell.angle_alpha   90.00
_cell.angle_beta   90.00
_cell.angle_gamma   90.00
#
_symmetry.space_group_name_H-M   'P 1'
#
loop_
_entity.id
_entity.type
_entity.pdbx_description
1 polymer ?
#
loop_
_entity_poly.entity_id
_entity_poly.type
_entity_poly.pdbx_seq_one_letter_code
_entity_poly.pdbx_strand_id
1 'polypeptide(L)' 'MSEPSRKNLRIVRAPRGTELRCRNWQIEAPLRMLMNNLDPEVAERPEELVVYGGIGRAARNWE' A
#
# COMPACT_ATOMS: atom_id res chain seq x y z
N MET A 1 27.68 -2.88 -2.45
CA MET A 1 26.45 -3.46 -1.88
C MET A 1 25.30 -2.98 -2.74
N SER A 2 24.81 -3.83 -3.65
CA SER A 2 23.64 -3.53 -4.47
C SER A 2 22.42 -3.50 -3.57
N GLU A 3 21.74 -2.35 -3.52
CA GLU A 3 20.44 -2.20 -2.87
C GLU A 3 19.51 -3.30 -3.41
N PRO A 4 18.83 -4.10 -2.56
CA PRO A 4 17.87 -5.07 -3.06
C PRO A 4 16.82 -4.31 -3.87
N SER A 5 16.48 -4.84 -5.06
CA SER A 5 15.52 -4.24 -5.99
C SER A 5 14.33 -3.65 -5.21
N ARG A 6 14.25 -2.33 -5.11
CA ARG A 6 13.16 -1.63 -4.40
C ARG A 6 11.80 -1.89 -5.03
N LYS A 7 11.78 -2.36 -6.28
CA LYS A 7 10.58 -2.67 -7.04
C LYS A 7 10.02 -4.02 -6.65
N ASN A 8 8.82 -3.99 -6.09
CA ASN A 8 7.98 -5.16 -5.87
C ASN A 8 6.78 -5.07 -6.82
N LEU A 9 6.62 -6.08 -7.69
CA LEU A 9 5.56 -6.10 -8.70
C LEU A 9 4.17 -6.49 -8.13
N ARG A 10 4.05 -6.60 -6.81
CA ARG A 10 2.77 -6.87 -6.16
C ARG A 10 1.79 -5.73 -6.42
N ILE A 11 0.64 -6.06 -7.02
CA ILE A 11 -0.50 -5.14 -7.12
C ILE A 11 -1.24 -5.16 -5.78
N VAL A 12 -1.29 -4.01 -5.11
CA VAL A 12 -2.05 -3.81 -3.87
C VAL A 12 -3.35 -3.09 -4.19
N ARG A 13 -4.48 -3.58 -3.69
CA ARG A 13 -5.78 -2.91 -3.79
C ARG A 13 -6.57 -3.09 -2.50
N ALA A 14 -7.29 -2.07 -2.06
CA ALA A 14 -8.10 -2.15 -0.85
C ALA A 14 -9.26 -3.15 -1.02
N PRO A 15 -9.49 -4.06 -0.05
CA PRO A 15 -10.68 -4.89 0.01
C PRO A 15 -11.97 -4.06 -0.03
N ARG A 16 -12.97 -4.55 -0.76
CA ARG A 16 -14.28 -3.90 -0.93
C ARG A 16 -15.37 -4.73 -0.25
N GLY A 17 -16.54 -4.12 -0.02
CA GLY A 17 -17.66 -4.77 0.66
C GLY A 17 -17.54 -4.77 2.19
N THR A 18 -18.42 -5.52 2.85
CA THR A 18 -18.60 -5.50 4.31
C THR A 18 -17.87 -6.63 5.05
N GLU A 19 -17.22 -7.55 4.34
CA GLU A 19 -16.44 -8.63 4.93
C GLU A 19 -15.14 -8.10 5.55
N LEU A 20 -14.81 -8.54 6.77
CA LEU A 20 -13.63 -8.10 7.51
C LEU A 20 -12.49 -9.11 7.36
N ARG A 21 -11.26 -8.61 7.12
CA ARG A 21 -10.02 -9.41 7.24
C ARG A 21 -9.42 -9.29 8.63
N CYS A 22 -9.57 -8.13 9.26
CA CYS A 22 -9.18 -7.89 10.63
C CYS A 22 -10.32 -8.19 11.62
N ARG A 23 -10.04 -8.15 12.92
CA ARG A 23 -11.03 -8.50 13.97
C ARG A 23 -12.21 -7.53 14.09
N ASN A 24 -12.06 -6.28 13.68
CA ASN A 24 -13.10 -5.25 13.75
C ASN A 24 -12.82 -4.10 12.78
N TRP A 25 -13.81 -3.21 12.60
CA TRP A 25 -13.72 -2.06 11.68
C TRP A 25 -12.64 -1.04 12.05
N GLN A 26 -12.33 -0.86 13.33
CA GLN A 26 -11.34 0.14 13.76
C GLN A 26 -9.93 -0.20 13.28
N ILE A 27 -9.62 -1.49 13.12
CA ILE A 27 -8.33 -1.96 12.56
C ILE A 27 -8.41 -2.32 11.07
N GLU A 28 -9.60 -2.68 10.56
CA GLU A 28 -9.83 -2.90 9.12
C GLU A 28 -9.72 -1.58 8.33
N ALA A 29 -10.28 -0.49 8.86
CA ALA A 29 -10.28 0.81 8.18
C ALA A 29 -8.86 1.31 7.85
N PRO A 30 -7.90 1.37 8.79
CA PRO A 30 -6.54 1.78 8.46
C PRO A 30 -5.84 0.80 7.51
N LEU A 31 -6.12 -0.51 7.59
CA LEU A 31 -5.61 -1.48 6.60
C LEU A 31 -6.09 -1.13 5.20
N ARG A 32 -7.40 -0.88 5.02
CA ARG A 32 -7.98 -0.51 3.72
C ARG A 32 -7.41 0.80 3.21
N MET A 33 -7.27 1.81 4.07
CA MET A 33 -6.69 3.10 3.69
C MET A 33 -5.21 2.98 3.30
N LEU A 34 -4.43 2.18 4.02
CA LEU A 34 -3.04 1.89 3.67
C LEU A 34 -2.95 1.21 2.30
N MET A 35 -3.78 0.19 2.06
CA MET A 35 -3.83 -0.50 0.77
C MET A 35 -4.31 0.42 -0.36
N ASN A 36 -5.26 1.31 -0.09
CA ASN A 36 -5.78 2.28 -1.06
C ASN A 36 -4.70 3.28 -1.49
N ASN A 37 -3.84 3.72 -0.56
CA ASN A 37 -2.68 4.56 -0.89
C ASN A 37 -1.69 3.89 -1.85
N LEU A 38 -1.74 2.56 -2.00
CA LEU A 38 -0.87 1.78 -2.89
C LEU A 38 -1.62 1.18 -4.08
N ASP A 39 -2.89 1.54 -4.28
CA ASP A 39 -3.65 1.14 -5.45
C ASP A 39 -3.02 1.77 -6.71
N PRO A 40 -2.77 1.00 -7.80
CA PRO A 40 -2.24 1.56 -9.05
C PRO A 40 -3.07 2.69 -9.66
N GLU A 41 -4.35 2.77 -9.32
CA GLU A 41 -5.24 3.86 -9.76
C GLU A 41 -5.13 5.12 -8.88
N VAL A 42 -4.40 5.05 -7.75
CA VAL A 42 -4.25 6.11 -6.75
C VAL A 42 -2.80 6.58 -6.64
N ALA A 43 -1.84 5.66 -6.54
CA ALA A 43 -0.44 5.94 -6.30
C ALA A 43 0.33 6.27 -7.58
N GLU A 44 1.29 7.21 -7.51
CA GLU A 44 2.18 7.55 -8.62
C GLU A 44 3.16 6.41 -8.98
N ARG A 45 3.76 5.74 -7.98
CA ARG A 45 4.70 4.61 -8.15
C ARG A 45 4.54 3.58 -7.02
N PRO A 46 3.46 2.78 -7.03
CA PRO A 46 3.12 1.86 -5.94
C PRO A 46 4.16 0.77 -5.70
N GLU A 47 4.89 0.32 -6.74
CA GLU A 47 5.93 -0.71 -6.65
C GLU A 47 7.15 -0.27 -5.81
N GLU A 48 7.32 1.05 -5.64
CA GLU A 48 8.34 1.68 -4.78
C GLU A 48 7.72 2.23 -3.46
N LEU A 49 6.46 1.89 -3.19
CA LEU A 49 5.64 2.38 -2.08
C LEU A 49 5.33 3.89 -2.12
N VAL A 50 5.62 4.56 -3.23
CA VAL A 50 5.45 6.02 -3.39
C VAL A 50 4.00 6.33 -3.78
N VAL A 51 3.36 7.18 -2.98
CA VAL A 51 1.97 7.62 -3.19
C VAL A 51 1.95 8.87 -4.06
N TYR A 52 2.55 9.97 -3.58
CA TYR A 52 2.68 11.23 -4.31
C TYR A 52 3.78 12.11 -3.69
N GLY A 53 4.07 13.25 -4.30
CA GLY A 53 4.95 14.27 -3.71
C GLY A 53 6.43 13.86 -3.74
N GLY A 54 6.87 13.30 -4.88
CA GLY A 54 8.26 12.90 -5.08
C GLY A 54 8.58 11.56 -4.42
N ILE A 55 8.87 11.56 -3.11
CA ILE A 55 9.24 10.36 -2.33
C ILE A 55 8.32 10.11 -1.12
N GLY A 56 7.13 10.74 -1.11
CA GLY A 56 6.11 10.47 -0.09
C GLY A 56 5.64 9.02 -0.18
N ARG A 57 6.05 8.19 0.78
CA ARG A 57 5.79 6.74 0.78
C ARG A 57 4.77 6.33 1.83
N ALA A 58 3.96 5.31 1.51
CA ALA A 58 2.97 4.74 2.42
C ALA A 58 3.60 3.91 3.55
N ALA A 59 4.78 3.33 3.32
CA ALA A 59 5.57 2.57 4.28
C ALA A 59 7.07 2.73 4.00
N ARG A 60 7.93 2.33 4.95
CA ARG A 60 9.39 2.48 4.84
C ARG A 60 10.00 1.57 3.77
N ASN A 61 9.50 0.35 3.69
CA ASN A 61 9.95 -0.77 2.88
C ASN A 61 8.83 -1.82 2.84
N TRP A 62 9.05 -2.90 2.09
CA TRP A 62 8.08 -3.97 1.87
C TRP A 62 8.03 -5.02 2.99
N GLU A 63 8.97 -4.97 3.93
CA GLU A 63 9.07 -5.81 5.14
C GLU A 63 8.59 -5.02 6.35
#